data_AF-A0A815B740-F1
#
_entry.id   AF-A0A815B740-F1
#
_cell.length_a   1.000
_cell.length_b   1.000
_cell.length_c   1.000
_cell.angle_alpha   90.00
_cell.angle_beta   90.00
_cell.angle_gamma   90.00
#
_symmetry.space_group_name_H-M   'P 1'
#
loop_
_entity.id
_entity.type
_entity.pdbx_description
1 polymer ?
#
loop_
_entity_poly.entity_id
_entity_poly.type
_entity_poly.pdbx_seq_one_letter_code
_entity_poly.pdbx_strand_id
1 'polypeptide(L)'
;MTDVSGVRVDETVVRQGNRPVEVDYTYTETWKNGNQKAYQIQVKRADYERLATSRNKSTALSFDDFTKVLKPFMMGKFASEDIPTAFRLLDADNSGTIDANELAAFMPIIVPNSSSHMLLHHIQKADRNNDYKLNLQEFTSLINQGIGRDMALGRS
;
A
#
# COMPACT_ATOMS: atom_id res chain seq x y z
N MET A 1 15.35 15.98 1.93
CA MET A 1 15.35 15.91 0.45
C MET A 1 16.29 14.80 0.04
N THR A 2 15.75 13.59 -0.16
CA THR A 2 16.50 12.38 -0.50
C THR A 2 16.82 12.37 -1.98
N ASP A 3 18.11 12.50 -2.33
CA ASP A 3 18.59 12.58 -3.71
C ASP A 3 18.64 11.19 -4.37
N VAL A 4 17.47 10.58 -4.54
CA VAL A 4 17.28 9.29 -5.21
C VAL A 4 17.30 9.51 -6.71
N SER A 5 18.25 8.89 -7.41
CA SER A 5 18.43 8.98 -8.86
C SER A 5 17.64 7.93 -9.62
N GLY A 6 17.32 6.80 -8.98
CA GLY A 6 16.59 5.70 -9.62
C GLY A 6 15.86 4.83 -8.61
N VAL A 7 14.76 4.25 -9.06
CA VAL A 7 13.96 3.29 -8.29
C VAL A 7 13.69 2.09 -9.19
N ARG A 8 13.91 0.89 -8.67
CA ARG A 8 13.62 -0.39 -9.33
C ARG A 8 12.78 -1.25 -8.40
N VAL A 9 11.80 -1.96 -8.96
CA VAL A 9 11.00 -2.95 -8.24
C VAL A 9 11.01 -4.24 -9.02
N ASP A 10 11.58 -5.28 -8.42
CA ASP A 10 11.53 -6.64 -8.92
C ASP A 10 10.44 -7.39 -8.16
N GLU A 11 9.62 -8.17 -8.87
CA GLU A 11 8.59 -9.00 -8.28
C GLU A 11 8.86 -10.47 -8.58
N THR A 12 8.72 -11.32 -7.57
CA THR A 12 8.80 -12.78 -7.71
C THR A 12 7.52 -13.37 -7.19
N VAL A 13 6.77 -14.04 -8.07
CA VAL A 13 5.49 -14.65 -7.72
C VAL A 13 5.69 -16.13 -7.46
N VAL A 14 5.57 -16.54 -6.20
CA VAL A 14 5.59 -17.95 -5.80
C VAL A 14 4.21 -18.55 -6.05
N ARG A 15 4.17 -19.65 -6.81
CA ARG A 15 2.92 -20.33 -7.19
C ARG A 15 2.87 -21.74 -6.62
N GLN A 16 1.70 -22.13 -6.13
CA GLN A 16 1.39 -23.53 -5.80
C GLN A 16 0.44 -24.05 -6.89
N GLY A 17 0.97 -24.84 -7.83
CA GLY A 17 0.27 -25.16 -9.07
C GLY A 17 0.02 -23.91 -9.91
N ASN A 18 -1.24 -23.67 -10.30
CA ASN A 18 -1.63 -22.51 -11.11
C ASN A 18 -2.04 -21.28 -10.29
N ARG A 19 -1.93 -21.32 -8.96
CA ARG A 19 -2.38 -20.24 -8.06
C ARG A 19 -1.18 -19.53 -7.41
N PRO A 20 -1.07 -18.19 -7.50
CA PRO A 20 -0.04 -17.45 -6.79
C PRO A 20 -0.32 -17.45 -5.29
N VAL A 21 0.60 -18.00 -4.49
CA VAL A 21 0.45 -18.14 -3.02
C VAL A 21 1.26 -17.13 -2.23
N GLU A 22 2.28 -16.55 -2.84
CA GLU A 22 3.14 -15.55 -2.23
C GLU A 22 3.75 -14.67 -3.31
N VAL A 23 3.96 -13.40 -3.00
CA VAL A 23 4.65 -12.45 -3.88
C VAL A 23 5.73 -11.74 -3.08
N ASP A 24 6.97 -11.88 -3.53
CA ASP A 24 8.12 -11.18 -2.99
C ASP A 24 8.42 -9.97 -3.86
N TYR A 25 8.46 -8.80 -3.24
CA TYR A 25 8.89 -7.57 -3.89
C TYR A 25 10.26 -7.17 -3.36
N THR A 26 11.18 -6.88 -4.28
CA THR A 26 12.47 -6.28 -3.96
C THR A 26 12.48 -4.86 -4.52
N TYR A 27 12.35 -3.89 -3.63
CA TYR A 27 12.37 -2.48 -3.95
C TYR A 27 13.78 -1.92 -3.75
N THR A 28 14.43 -1.48 -4.82
CA THR A 28 15.79 -0.93 -4.79
C THR A 28 15.79 0.55 -5.13
N GLU A 29 16.31 1.37 -4.21
CA GLU A 29 16.63 2.76 -4.49
C GLU A 29 18.09 2.90 -4.84
N THR A 30 18.38 3.73 -5.83
CA THR A 30 19.73 4.20 -6.13
C THR A 30 19.79 5.69 -5.83
N TRP A 31 20.78 6.11 -5.05
CA TRP A 31 21.07 7.51 -4.79
C TRP A 31 22.06 8.07 -5.81
N LYS A 32 22.08 9.40 -5.99
CA LYS A 32 23.03 10.05 -6.93
C LYS A 32 24.50 9.76 -6.64
N ASN A 33 24.84 9.43 -5.39
CA ASN A 33 26.19 9.03 -5.00
C ASN A 33 26.54 7.57 -5.37
N GLY A 34 25.64 6.84 -6.03
CA GLY A 34 25.82 5.45 -6.41
C GLY A 34 25.45 4.43 -5.33
N ASN A 35 25.11 4.86 -4.11
CA ASN A 35 24.62 3.95 -3.09
C ASN A 35 23.32 3.31 -3.53
N GLN A 36 23.09 2.07 -3.09
CA GLN A 36 21.83 1.39 -3.30
C GLN A 36 21.30 0.81 -1.98
N LYS A 37 19.98 0.80 -1.82
CA LYS A 37 19.32 0.11 -0.71
C LYS A 37 18.12 -0.64 -1.23
N ALA A 38 18.12 -1.94 -0.94
CA ALA A 38 17.04 -2.84 -1.24
C ALA A 38 16.15 -3.03 -0.01
N TYR A 39 14.85 -3.15 -0.26
CA TYR A 39 13.81 -3.42 0.71
C TYR A 39 13.04 -4.64 0.23
N GLN A 40 12.97 -5.68 1.06
CA GLN A 40 12.22 -6.89 0.78
C GLN A 40 10.86 -6.84 1.45
N ILE A 41 9.82 -7.06 0.67
CA ILE A 41 8.42 -7.06 1.11
C ILE A 41 7.82 -8.38 0.66
N GLN A 42 7.36 -9.17 1.62
CA GLN A 42 6.75 -10.48 1.35
C GLN A 42 5.26 -10.39 1.59
N VAL A 43 4.47 -10.77 0.60
CA VAL A 43 3.00 -10.80 0.71
C VAL A 43 2.52 -12.23 0.52
N LYS A 44 2.00 -12.83 1.59
CA LYS A 44 1.45 -14.18 1.54
C LYS A 44 -0.05 -14.13 1.32
N ARG A 45 -0.54 -14.95 0.39
CA ARG A 45 -1.98 -15.12 0.14
C ARG A 45 -2.72 -15.50 1.41
N ALA A 46 -2.16 -16.39 2.23
CA ALA A 46 -2.82 -16.83 3.46
C ALA A 46 -3.08 -15.67 4.43
N ASP A 47 -2.12 -14.74 4.56
CA ASP A 47 -2.25 -13.56 5.43
C ASP A 47 -3.27 -12.58 4.85
N TYR A 48 -3.23 -12.38 3.52
CA TYR A 48 -4.24 -11.60 2.81
C TYR A 48 -5.65 -12.19 2.99
N GLU A 49 -5.83 -13.49 2.74
CA GLU A 49 -7.13 -14.16 2.83
C GLU A 49 -7.68 -14.14 4.25
N ARG A 50 -6.84 -14.23 5.28
CA ARG A 50 -7.25 -14.08 6.68
C ARG A 50 -7.83 -12.69 6.96
N LEU A 51 -7.21 -11.65 6.41
CA LEU A 51 -7.65 -10.26 6.59
C LEU A 51 -8.83 -9.90 5.68
N ALA A 52 -8.88 -10.45 4.48
CA ALA A 52 -10.00 -10.33 3.57
C ALA A 52 -11.25 -11.07 4.09
N THR A 53 -11.07 -12.16 4.84
CA THR A 53 -12.18 -12.94 5.42
C THR A 53 -12.74 -12.32 6.70
N SER A 54 -11.95 -11.53 7.45
CA SER A 54 -12.49 -10.73 8.55
C SER A 54 -13.35 -9.57 8.05
N ARG A 55 -13.05 -9.07 6.85
CA ARG A 55 -13.95 -8.20 6.09
C ARG A 55 -15.04 -9.04 5.45
N ASN A 56 -16.19 -8.43 5.17
CA ASN A 56 -17.29 -9.11 4.54
C ASN A 56 -16.83 -9.67 3.17
N LYS A 57 -16.76 -11.00 3.05
CA LYS A 57 -16.12 -11.72 1.92
C LYS A 57 -16.58 -11.31 0.51
N SER A 58 -17.71 -10.61 0.40
CA SER A 58 -18.26 -10.14 -0.87
C SER A 58 -17.66 -8.83 -1.39
N THR A 59 -16.96 -8.03 -0.56
CA THR A 59 -16.37 -6.74 -0.98
C THR A 59 -14.85 -6.78 -1.13
N ALA A 60 -14.20 -7.81 -0.60
CA ALA A 60 -12.75 -7.97 -0.72
C ALA A 60 -12.36 -8.43 -2.14
N LEU A 61 -11.41 -7.72 -2.76
CA LEU A 61 -10.84 -8.11 -4.05
C LEU A 61 -10.09 -9.45 -3.98
N SER A 62 -9.67 -9.96 -5.13
CA SER A 62 -8.80 -11.14 -5.15
C SER A 62 -7.38 -10.77 -4.71
N PHE A 63 -6.61 -11.75 -4.22
CA PHE A 63 -5.19 -11.56 -3.93
C PHE A 63 -4.41 -11.01 -5.13
N ASP A 64 -4.79 -11.42 -6.34
CA ASP A 64 -4.18 -10.98 -7.58
C ASP A 64 -4.36 -9.46 -7.80
N ASP A 65 -5.55 -8.94 -7.52
CA ASP A 65 -5.84 -7.51 -7.66
C ASP A 65 -5.19 -6.68 -6.54
N PHE A 66 -5.13 -7.21 -5.32
CA PHE A 66 -4.36 -6.61 -4.24
C PHE A 66 -2.88 -6.43 -4.64
N THR A 67 -2.25 -7.45 -5.22
CA THR A 67 -0.83 -7.39 -5.63
C THR A 67 -0.58 -6.39 -6.74
N LYS A 68 -1.54 -6.18 -7.65
CA LYS A 68 -1.47 -5.16 -8.70
C LYS A 68 -1.54 -3.74 -8.15
N VAL A 69 -2.26 -3.53 -7.05
CA VAL A 69 -2.35 -2.23 -6.35
C VAL A 69 -1.13 -1.95 -5.48
N LEU A 70 -0.59 -2.98 -4.83
CA LEU A 70 0.52 -2.82 -3.90
C LEU A 70 1.80 -2.33 -4.60
N LYS A 71 2.09 -2.86 -5.78
CA LYS A 71 3.27 -2.49 -6.57
C LYS A 71 3.36 -0.97 -6.89
N PRO A 72 2.34 -0.33 -7.50
CA PRO A 72 2.33 1.11 -7.73
C PRO A 72 2.35 1.92 -6.42
N PHE A 73 1.76 1.39 -5.34
CA PHE A 73 1.86 1.99 -4.00
C PHE A 73 3.29 2.11 -3.51
N MET A 74 4.07 1.03 -3.60
CA MET A 74 5.48 1.02 -3.23
C MET A 74 6.34 1.89 -4.16
N MET A 75 5.99 1.97 -5.44
CA MET A 75 6.73 2.77 -6.42
C MET A 75 6.51 4.28 -6.25
N GLY A 76 5.49 4.71 -5.50
CA GLY A 76 5.07 6.11 -5.45
C GLY A 76 4.62 6.63 -6.82
N LYS A 77 4.26 5.71 -7.72
CA LYS A 77 3.81 5.97 -9.09
C LYS A 77 2.60 5.09 -9.33
N PHE A 78 1.44 5.55 -8.87
CA PHE A 78 0.19 4.98 -9.34
C PHE A 78 -0.12 5.52 -10.73
N ALA A 79 -0.50 4.62 -11.63
CA ALA A 79 -1.29 5.04 -12.77
C ALA A 79 -2.65 5.50 -12.23
N SER A 80 -3.20 6.57 -12.80
CA SER A 80 -4.48 7.15 -12.35
C SER A 80 -5.63 6.13 -12.34
N GLU A 81 -5.51 5.06 -13.14
CA GLU A 81 -6.45 3.95 -13.26
C GLU A 81 -6.44 2.97 -12.08
N ASP A 82 -5.32 2.87 -11.33
CA ASP A 82 -5.17 1.93 -10.21
C ASP A 82 -5.68 2.50 -8.88
N ILE A 83 -5.72 3.83 -8.77
CA ILE A 83 -6.11 4.54 -7.55
C ILE A 83 -7.56 4.23 -7.13
N PRO A 84 -8.57 4.23 -8.02
CA PRO A 84 -9.95 3.89 -7.65
C PRO A 84 -10.09 2.46 -7.13
N THR A 85 -9.31 1.53 -7.70
CA THR A 85 -9.30 0.12 -7.29
C THR A 85 -8.70 -0.02 -5.90
N ALA A 86 -7.58 0.67 -5.65
CA ALA A 86 -6.94 0.73 -4.33
C ALA A 86 -7.84 1.37 -3.28
N PHE A 87 -8.57 2.42 -3.66
CA PHE A 87 -9.51 3.11 -2.78
C PHE A 87 -10.66 2.20 -2.35
N ARG A 88 -11.31 1.52 -3.30
CA ARG A 88 -12.39 0.56 -3.02
C ARG A 88 -11.94 -0.63 -2.16
N LEU A 89 -10.66 -0.99 -2.25
CA LEU A 89 -10.11 -2.07 -1.44
C LEU A 89 -9.98 -1.67 0.02
N LEU A 90 -9.70 -0.39 0.28
CA LEU A 90 -9.55 0.17 1.62
C LEU A 90 -10.92 0.48 2.24
N ASP A 91 -11.81 1.13 1.48
CA ASP A 91 -13.20 1.49 1.81
C ASP A 91 -14.08 0.23 1.87
N ALA A 92 -14.10 -0.43 3.04
CA ALA A 92 -14.72 -1.72 3.23
C ALA A 92 -16.24 -1.62 3.31
N ASP A 93 -16.75 -0.49 3.83
CA ASP A 93 -18.17 -0.22 3.95
C ASP A 93 -18.78 0.49 2.73
N ASN A 94 -17.95 0.83 1.73
CA ASN A 94 -18.34 1.61 0.54
C ASN A 94 -18.94 2.98 0.90
N SER A 95 -18.48 3.59 1.99
CA SER A 95 -18.89 4.94 2.39
C SER A 95 -18.40 6.02 1.44
N GLY A 96 -17.43 5.71 0.56
CA GLY A 96 -16.76 6.68 -0.31
C GLY A 96 -15.65 7.45 0.38
N THR A 97 -15.26 7.01 1.59
CA THR A 97 -14.20 7.58 2.42
C THR A 97 -13.46 6.46 3.15
N ILE A 98 -12.14 6.56 3.30
CA ILE A 98 -11.36 5.59 4.08
C ILE A 98 -11.14 6.17 5.47
N ASP A 99 -11.66 5.50 6.51
CA ASP A 99 -11.43 5.92 7.89
C ASP A 99 -10.15 5.30 8.50
N ALA A 100 -9.79 5.76 9.71
CA ALA A 100 -8.60 5.29 10.41
C ALA A 100 -8.63 3.79 10.73
N ASN A 101 -9.81 3.20 10.99
CA ASN A 101 -9.95 1.78 11.29
C ASN A 101 -9.76 0.95 10.01
N GLU A 102 -10.31 1.40 8.90
CA GLU A 102 -10.18 0.76 7.60
C GLU A 102 -8.74 0.75 7.10
N LEU A 103 -8.03 1.87 7.28
CA LEU A 103 -6.61 1.97 6.96
C LEU A 103 -5.76 1.12 7.93
N ALA A 104 -6.04 1.17 9.23
CA ALA A 104 -5.33 0.37 10.25
C ALA A 104 -5.48 -1.14 10.06
N ALA A 105 -6.63 -1.59 9.54
CA ALA A 105 -6.85 -3.00 9.24
C ALA A 105 -6.06 -3.48 8.00
N PHE A 106 -5.66 -2.57 7.11
CA PHE A 106 -4.95 -2.91 5.88
C PHE A 106 -3.42 -2.73 5.99
N MET A 107 -2.99 -1.82 6.86
CA MET A 107 -1.59 -1.46 7.01
C MET A 107 -0.64 -2.56 7.44
N PRO A 108 -1.01 -3.51 8.32
CA PRO A 108 -0.15 -4.65 8.64
C PRO A 108 0.21 -5.52 7.43
N ILE A 109 -0.59 -5.47 6.35
CA ILE A 109 -0.35 -6.21 5.10
C ILE A 109 0.73 -5.53 4.26
N ILE A 110 0.72 -4.20 4.22
CA ILE A 110 1.66 -3.40 3.44
C ILE A 110 2.96 -3.17 4.22
N VAL A 111 2.84 -2.89 5.51
CA VAL A 111 3.93 -2.49 6.40
C VAL A 111 3.88 -3.40 7.64
N PRO A 112 4.57 -4.54 7.61
CA PRO A 112 4.68 -5.41 8.78
C PRO A 112 5.25 -4.59 9.94
N ASN A 113 4.50 -4.50 11.05
CA ASN A 113 4.82 -3.71 12.26
C ASN A 113 4.56 -2.19 12.22
N SER A 114 3.71 -1.68 11.32
CA SER A 114 3.25 -0.28 11.41
C SER A 114 2.44 -0.05 12.70
N SER A 115 2.78 1.00 13.45
CA SER A 115 2.03 1.40 14.65
C SER A 115 0.85 2.32 14.30
N SER A 116 -0.23 2.24 15.09
CA SER A 116 -1.42 3.09 14.92
C SER A 116 -1.12 4.59 14.98
N HIS A 117 -0.03 4.99 15.66
CA HIS A 117 0.44 6.38 15.73
C HIS A 117 1.01 6.89 14.40
N MET A 118 1.82 6.09 13.71
CA MET A 118 2.36 6.44 12.39
C MET A 118 1.21 6.68 11.41
N LEU A 119 0.18 5.83 11.50
CA LEU A 119 -1.02 5.92 10.68
C LEU A 119 -1.81 7.21 10.83
N LEU A 120 -2.13 7.56 12.07
CA LEU A 120 -2.87 8.78 12.37
C LEU A 120 -2.10 10.02 11.90
N HIS A 121 -0.79 10.05 12.07
CA HIS A 121 0.05 11.15 11.59
C HIS A 121 -0.03 11.32 10.06
N HIS A 122 -0.05 10.22 9.31
CA HIS A 122 -0.16 10.30 7.86
C HIS A 122 -1.57 10.64 7.36
N ILE A 123 -2.63 10.17 8.03
CA ILE A 123 -4.00 10.58 7.74
C ILE A 123 -4.12 12.09 7.94
N GLN A 124 -3.71 12.61 9.10
CA GLN A 124 -3.74 14.06 9.39
C GLN A 124 -2.95 14.90 8.38
N LYS A 125 -1.89 14.33 7.79
CA LYS A 125 -1.08 15.05 6.79
C LYS A 125 -1.78 15.18 5.43
N ALA A 126 -2.71 14.27 5.12
CA ALA A 126 -3.42 14.23 3.85
C ALA A 126 -4.87 14.72 3.93
N ASP A 127 -5.47 14.60 5.11
CA ASP A 127 -6.80 15.12 5.46
C ASP A 127 -6.80 16.66 5.34
N ARG A 128 -7.49 17.17 4.31
CA ARG A 128 -7.57 18.61 4.03
C ARG A 128 -8.86 19.21 4.56
N ASN A 129 -9.89 18.40 4.70
CA ASN A 129 -11.21 18.84 5.18
C ASN A 129 -11.38 18.64 6.70
N ASN A 130 -10.38 18.08 7.39
CA ASN A 130 -10.35 17.74 8.81
C ASN A 130 -11.51 16.83 9.26
N ASP A 131 -11.94 15.90 8.39
CA ASP A 131 -12.97 14.93 8.73
C ASP A 131 -12.41 13.62 9.33
N TYR A 132 -11.08 13.53 9.45
CA TYR A 132 -10.33 12.35 9.88
C TYR A 132 -10.52 11.11 9.00
N LYS A 133 -10.98 11.32 7.77
CA LYS A 133 -11.14 10.31 6.73
C LYS A 133 -10.37 10.75 5.49
N LEU A 134 -10.18 9.83 4.57
CA LEU A 134 -9.55 10.10 3.29
C LEU A 134 -10.59 9.88 2.19
N ASN A 135 -11.00 10.94 1.53
CA ASN A 135 -11.74 10.80 0.27
C ASN A 135 -10.79 10.44 -0.88
N LEU A 136 -11.34 10.06 -2.04
CA LEU A 136 -10.53 9.64 -3.20
C LEU A 136 -9.48 10.69 -3.62
N GLN A 137 -9.81 11.97 -3.53
CA GLN A 137 -8.89 13.07 -3.90
C GLN A 137 -7.75 13.20 -2.90
N GLU A 138 -8.03 13.09 -1.61
CA GLU A 138 -7.02 13.12 -0.54
C GLU A 138 -6.12 11.90 -0.61
N PHE A 139 -6.70 10.71 -0.81
CA PHE A 139 -5.96 9.48 -1.03
C PHE A 139 -5.04 9.57 -2.26
N THR A 140 -5.54 10.12 -3.37
CA THR A 140 -4.75 10.40 -4.58
C THR A 140 -3.61 11.36 -4.30
N SER A 141 -3.86 12.43 -3.54
CA SER A 141 -2.83 13.39 -3.17
C SER A 141 -1.76 12.75 -2.27
N LEU A 142 -2.16 11.91 -1.32
CA LEU A 142 -1.29 11.19 -0.38
C LEU A 142 -0.35 10.27 -1.17
N ILE A 143 -0.91 9.54 -2.13
CA ILE A 143 -0.19 8.69 -3.07
C ILE A 143 0.82 9.48 -3.90
N ASN A 144 0.40 10.57 -4.54
CA ASN A 144 1.24 11.36 -5.43
C ASN A 144 2.36 12.09 -4.69
N GLN A 145 2.19 12.36 -3.40
CA GLN A 145 3.24 12.90 -2.55
C GLN A 145 4.31 11.86 -2.16
N GLY A 146 4.13 10.60 -2.56
CA GLY A 146 5.05 9.52 -2.22
C GLY A 146 4.97 9.08 -0.76
N ILE A 147 3.97 9.56 -0.01
CA ILE A 147 3.78 9.15 1.39
C ILE A 147 3.51 7.64 1.47
N GLY A 148 2.82 7.06 0.49
CA GLY A 148 2.63 5.60 0.41
C GLY A 148 3.96 4.82 0.30
N ARG A 149 4.94 5.36 -0.43
CA ARG A 149 6.29 4.82 -0.49
C ARG A 149 7.00 4.95 0.86
N ASP A 150 6.93 6.12 1.49
CA ASP A 150 7.55 6.32 2.80
C ASP A 150 6.97 5.40 3.87
N MET A 151 5.64 5.19 3.87
CA MET A 151 4.98 4.20 4.72
C MET A 151 5.47 2.78 4.43
N ALA A 152 5.42 2.36 3.15
CA ALA A 152 5.84 1.03 2.71
C ALA A 152 7.28 0.70 3.13
N LEU A 153 8.15 1.73 3.15
CA LEU A 153 9.57 1.60 3.47
C LEU A 153 9.90 1.94 4.94
N GLY A 154 8.90 2.29 5.75
CA GLY A 154 9.06 2.66 7.16
C GLY A 154 9.91 3.93 7.37
N ARG A 155 9.84 4.90 6.46
CA ARG A 155 10.54 6.19 6.56
C ARG A 155 9.66 7.20 7.28
N SER A 156 9.96 7.47 8.55
CA SER A 156 9.42 8.62 9.31
C SER A 156 10.53 9.61 9.63
#